data_AF-A0A3N4U3V4-F1
#
_entry.id   AF-A0A3N4U3V4-F1
#
_cell.length_a   1.000
_cell.length_b   1.000
_cell.length_c   1.000
_cell.angle_alpha   90.00
_cell.angle_beta   90.00
_cell.angle_gamma   90.00
#
_symmetry.space_group_name_H-M   'P 1'
#
loop_
_entity.id
_entity.type
_entity.pdbx_description
1 polymer ?
#
loop_
_entity_poly.entity_id
_entity_poly.type
_entity_poly.pdbx_seq_one_letter_code
_entity_poly.pdbx_strand_id
1 'polypeptide(L)'
;MDFSVHERSSNGGSVPDGLTVDVTDSVCRMRGTDHGPPRCAALVGTLGIRVECAIYEWRPSPCREFAVGSDACQWARRRHGYPVLD
;
A
#
# COMPACT_ATOMS: atom_id res chain seq x y z
N MET A 1 -5.85 -3.27 -1.92
CA MET A 1 -6.15 -1.84 -1.72
C MET A 1 -6.22 -1.23 -3.08
N ASP A 2 -7.41 -0.76 -3.44
CA ASP A 2 -7.72 -0.25 -4.77
C ASP A 2 -7.81 1.27 -4.70
N PHE A 3 -7.42 1.96 -5.78
CA PHE A 3 -7.40 3.41 -5.86
C PHE A 3 -7.60 3.88 -7.31
N SER A 4 -7.89 5.17 -7.48
CA SER A 4 -8.23 5.73 -8.79
C SER A 4 -7.06 5.64 -9.76
N VAL A 5 -7.32 5.28 -11.02
CA VAL A 5 -6.32 5.33 -12.09
C VAL A 5 -5.75 6.74 -12.30
N HIS A 6 -6.47 7.79 -11.88
CA HIS A 6 -6.00 9.18 -11.96
C HIS A 6 -4.86 9.50 -10.99
N GLU A 7 -4.57 8.63 -10.02
CA GLU A 7 -3.43 8.82 -9.11
C GLU A 7 -2.11 8.39 -9.74
N ARG A 8 -2.13 7.73 -10.90
CA ARG A 8 -0.93 7.34 -11.64
C ARG A 8 -0.25 8.51 -12.32
N SER A 9 1.07 8.42 -12.48
CA SER A 9 1.87 9.42 -13.19
C SER A 9 1.38 9.65 -14.63
N SER A 10 0.96 8.62 -15.36
CA SER A 10 0.42 8.79 -16.72
C SER A 10 -0.89 9.58 -16.77
N ASN A 11 -1.63 9.66 -15.65
CA ASN A 11 -2.99 10.18 -15.58
C ASN A 11 -3.10 11.44 -14.69
N GLY A 12 -1.97 12.11 -14.44
CA GLY A 12 -1.91 13.38 -13.70
C GLY A 12 -1.62 13.26 -12.20
N GLY A 13 -1.48 12.04 -11.68
CA GLY A 13 -1.08 11.80 -10.30
C GLY A 13 0.43 11.61 -10.14
N SER A 14 0.82 10.94 -9.06
CA SER A 14 2.25 10.75 -8.71
C SER A 14 2.68 9.30 -8.60
N VAL A 15 1.74 8.35 -8.53
CA VAL A 15 2.02 6.93 -8.33
C VAL A 15 2.68 6.36 -9.60
N PRO A 16 3.86 5.74 -9.51
CA PRO A 16 4.53 5.20 -10.69
C PRO A 16 3.73 4.09 -11.36
N ASP A 17 3.44 4.24 -12.66
CA ASP A 17 2.63 3.30 -13.45
C ASP A 17 3.11 1.84 -13.33
N GLY A 18 4.42 1.63 -13.42
CA GLY A 18 5.05 0.29 -13.38
C GLY A 18 4.87 -0.45 -12.05
N LEU A 19 4.40 0.21 -11.00
CA LEU A 19 4.10 -0.40 -9.70
C LEU A 19 2.62 -0.72 -9.52
N THR A 20 1.79 -0.49 -10.53
CA THR A 20 0.34 -0.71 -10.46
C THR A 20 -0.15 -1.77 -11.45
N VAL A 21 -1.34 -2.27 -11.21
CA VAL A 21 -2.09 -3.19 -12.09
C VAL A 21 -3.53 -2.70 -12.17
N ASP A 22 -4.12 -2.76 -13.36
CA ASP A 22 -5.54 -2.43 -13.56
C ASP A 22 -6.43 -3.47 -12.89
N VAL A 23 -7.49 -2.99 -12.25
CA VAL A 23 -8.58 -3.82 -11.71
C VAL A 23 -9.81 -3.65 -12.58
N THR A 24 -10.13 -2.40 -12.93
CA THR A 24 -11.16 -1.98 -13.89
C THR A 24 -10.65 -0.79 -14.69
N ASP A 25 -11.45 -0.26 -15.62
CA ASP A 25 -11.10 0.91 -16.43
C ASP A 25 -10.84 2.19 -15.58
N SER A 26 -11.38 2.28 -14.37
CA SER A 26 -11.28 3.46 -13.50
C SER A 26 -10.52 3.22 -12.20
N VAL A 27 -10.20 1.96 -11.90
CA VAL A 27 -9.61 1.55 -10.63
C VAL A 27 -8.39 0.67 -10.85
N CYS A 28 -7.34 0.94 -10.09
CA CYS A 28 -6.11 0.17 -10.09
C CYS A 28 -5.66 -0.19 -8.67
N ARG A 29 -4.61 -1.00 -8.59
CA ARG A 29 -4.05 -1.51 -7.34
C ARG A 29 -2.52 -1.54 -7.42
N MET A 30 -1.85 -1.47 -6.27
CA MET A 30 -0.41 -1.72 -6.19
C MET A 30 -0.10 -3.20 -6.50
N ARG A 31 0.83 -3.45 -7.42
CA ARG A 31 1.28 -4.82 -7.78
C ARG A 31 1.71 -5.59 -6.52
N GLY A 32 1.38 -6.88 -6.49
CA GLY A 32 1.73 -7.80 -5.39
C GLY A 32 0.74 -7.79 -4.22
N THR A 33 -0.24 -6.89 -4.21
CA THR A 33 -1.32 -6.91 -3.18
C THR A 33 -2.54 -7.76 -3.57
N ASP A 34 -2.49 -8.37 -4.75
CA ASP A 34 -3.41 -9.36 -5.33
C ASP A 34 -3.01 -10.82 -5.03
N HIS A 35 -1.87 -11.04 -4.39
CA HIS A 35 -1.37 -12.37 -4.02
C HIS A 35 -1.64 -12.70 -2.54
N GLY A 36 -1.62 -14.00 -2.20
CA GLY A 36 -1.64 -14.50 -0.83
C GLY A 36 -0.29 -15.09 -0.44
N PRO A 37 0.47 -14.52 0.53
CA PRO A 37 0.18 -13.29 1.29
C PRO A 37 0.43 -12.00 0.48
N PRO A 38 -0.33 -10.92 0.73
CA PRO A 38 -0.17 -9.67 -0.01
C PRO A 38 1.15 -9.00 0.35
N ARG A 39 1.93 -8.61 -0.66
CA ARG A 39 3.17 -7.86 -0.50
C ARG A 39 3.32 -6.83 -1.61
N CYS A 40 3.11 -5.56 -1.28
CA CYS A 40 3.25 -4.45 -2.21
C CYS A 40 4.65 -4.43 -2.85
N ALA A 41 4.71 -4.25 -4.18
CA ALA A 41 5.97 -4.15 -4.93
C ALA A 41 6.87 -3.00 -4.45
N ALA A 42 6.31 -1.96 -3.83
CA ALA A 42 7.07 -0.85 -3.27
C ALA A 42 7.55 -1.07 -1.82
N LEU A 43 7.20 -2.19 -1.19
CA LEU A 43 7.63 -2.49 0.18
C LEU A 43 9.04 -3.09 0.17
N VAL A 44 10.00 -2.33 0.67
CA VAL A 44 11.41 -2.73 0.76
C VAL A 44 11.74 -3.16 2.18
N GLY A 45 12.63 -4.15 2.32
CA GLY A 45 13.10 -4.68 3.61
C GLY A 45 12.29 -5.85 4.13
N THR A 46 12.52 -6.19 5.40
CA THR A 46 12.01 -7.42 6.05
C THR A 46 11.05 -7.06 7.18
N LEU A 47 9.82 -7.56 7.10
CA LEU A 47 8.81 -7.39 8.14
C LEU A 47 9.33 -7.90 9.49
N GLY A 48 9.06 -7.15 10.55
CA GLY A 48 9.59 -7.44 11.90
C GLY A 48 11.04 -7.02 12.14
N ILE A 49 11.78 -6.59 11.11
CA ILE A 49 13.15 -6.05 11.25
C ILE A 49 13.15 -4.56 10.91
N ARG A 50 13.08 -4.24 9.62
CA ARG A 50 13.02 -2.88 9.09
C ARG A 50 12.38 -2.93 7.72
N VAL A 51 11.37 -2.10 7.52
CA VAL A 51 10.70 -1.92 6.23
C VAL A 51 10.47 -0.45 5.95
N GLU A 52 10.39 -0.11 4.67
CA GLU A 52 10.01 1.21 4.20
C GLU A 52 9.27 1.11 2.86
N CYS A 53 8.56 2.19 2.51
CA CYS A 53 7.97 2.33 1.19
C CYS A 53 8.97 3.05 0.29
N ALA A 54 9.42 2.38 -0.78
CA ALA A 54 10.35 2.97 -1.76
C ALA A 54 9.77 4.19 -2.51
N ILE A 55 8.45 4.38 -2.45
CA ILE A 55 7.74 5.50 -3.08
C ILE A 55 7.01 6.37 -2.05
N TYR A 56 7.53 6.51 -0.83
CA TYR A 56 6.83 7.18 0.28
C TYR A 56 6.20 8.53 -0.10
N GLU A 57 6.93 9.36 -0.86
CA GLU A 57 6.46 10.67 -1.35
C GLU A 57 5.40 10.59 -2.45
N TRP A 58 5.29 9.47 -3.15
CA TRP A 58 4.41 9.23 -4.29
C TRP A 58 3.36 8.15 -4.02
N ARG A 59 3.08 7.89 -2.74
CA ARG A 59 2.08 6.90 -2.32
C ARG A 59 0.69 7.24 -2.84
N PRO A 60 -0.12 6.22 -3.19
CA PRO A 60 -1.54 6.41 -3.48
C PRO A 60 -2.30 6.81 -2.21
N SER A 61 -3.50 7.35 -2.39
CA SER A 61 -4.42 7.81 -1.35
C SER A 61 -4.62 6.78 -0.23
N PRO A 62 -4.85 5.47 -0.47
CA PRO A 62 -5.08 4.54 0.64
C PRO A 62 -3.84 4.34 1.52
N CYS A 63 -2.64 4.52 0.97
CA CYS A 63 -1.40 4.43 1.72
C CYS A 63 -1.09 5.73 2.49
N ARG A 64 -1.60 6.88 2.05
CA ARG A 64 -1.47 8.17 2.76
C ARG A 64 -2.48 8.30 3.90
N GLU A 65 -3.69 7.80 3.68
CA GLU A 65 -4.79 7.82 4.65
C GLU A 65 -4.60 6.79 5.76
N PHE A 66 -3.71 5.81 5.57
CA PHE A 66 -3.43 4.81 6.59
C PHE A 66 -2.71 5.44 7.80
N ALA A 67 -3.44 5.54 8.92
CA ALA A 67 -2.92 6.05 10.17
C ALA A 67 -2.35 4.92 11.05
N VAL A 68 -1.16 5.18 11.61
CA VAL A 68 -0.58 4.34 12.68
C VAL A 68 -1.52 4.38 13.89
N GLY A 69 -1.78 3.22 14.50
CA GLY A 69 -2.67 3.11 15.67
C GLY A 69 -4.17 3.05 15.34
N SER A 70 -4.58 3.31 14.08
CA SER A 70 -5.96 3.12 13.63
C SER A 70 -6.46 1.70 13.83
N ASP A 71 -7.78 1.49 13.82
CA ASP A 71 -8.40 0.16 13.93
C ASP A 71 -7.86 -0.83 12.88
N ALA A 72 -7.65 -0.36 11.65
CA ALA A 72 -7.06 -1.15 10.58
C ALA A 72 -5.60 -1.54 10.89
N CYS A 73 -4.81 -0.60 11.44
CA CYS A 73 -3.46 -0.87 11.91
C CYS A 73 -3.46 -1.90 13.05
N GLN A 74 -4.30 -1.72 14.07
CA GLN A 74 -4.38 -2.65 15.20
C GLN A 74 -4.86 -4.04 14.76
N TRP A 75 -5.82 -4.11 13.84
CA TRP A 75 -6.27 -5.37 13.25
C TRP A 75 -5.12 -6.10 12.54
N ALA A 76 -4.35 -5.40 11.71
CA ALA A 76 -3.20 -5.98 11.03
C ALA A 76 -2.13 -6.44 12.03
N ARG A 77 -1.86 -5.65 13.07
CA ARG A 77 -0.92 -6.00 14.15
C ARG A 77 -1.35 -7.27 14.88
N ARG A 78 -2.63 -7.38 15.29
CA ARG A 78 -3.19 -8.59 15.91
C ARG A 78 -3.05 -9.81 14.99
N ARG A 79 -3.38 -9.68 13.70
CA ARG A 79 -3.25 -10.77 12.71
C ARG A 79 -1.80 -11.27 12.59
N HIS A 80 -0.82 -10.41 12.77
CA HIS A 80 0.61 -10.72 12.68
C HIS A 80 1.29 -10.96 14.05
N GLY A 81 0.54 -10.98 15.15
CA GLY A 81 1.08 -11.22 16.50
C GLY A 81 1.89 -10.05 17.08
N TYR A 82 1.73 -8.83 16.56
CA TYR A 82 2.37 -7.63 17.10
C TYR A 82 1.53 -7.01 18.23
N PRO A 83 2.18 -6.39 19.24
CA PRO A 83 1.48 -5.67 20.32
C PRO A 83 0.57 -4.56 19.80
N VAL A 84 -0.46 -4.15 20.54
CA VAL A 84 -1.22 -2.93 20.20
C VAL A 84 -0.31 -1.70 20.37
N LEU A 85 -0.60 -0.62 19.65
CA LEU A 85 0.05 0.69 19.87
C LEU A 85 -0.90 1.50 20.74
N ASP A 86 -0.37 2.10 21.80
CA ASP A 86 -1.09 3.01 22.70
C ASP A 86 -1.36 4.37 22.05
#